data_AF-A0A0H3NS95-F1
#
_entry.id   AF-A0A0H3NS95-F1
#
_cell.length_a   1.000
_cell.length_b   1.000
_cell.length_c   1.000
_cell.angle_alpha   90.00
_cell.angle_beta   90.00
_cell.angle_gamma   90.00
#
_symmetry.space_group_name_H-M   'P 1'
#
loop_
_entity.id
_entity.type
_entity.pdbx_description
1 polymer ?
#
loop_
_entity_poly.entity_id
_entity_poly.type
_entity_poly.pdbx_seq_one_letter_code
_entity_poly.pdbx_strand_id
1 'polypeptide(L)'
;MAADKVGQNLLSIPAIGAITASLLASEIGDGKPFASSRDFAASIGLVPRQYSTGGKTTLMGISKRGNKNLRRLLVQCARVFMLRLENNPGRLADWVKEL
;
A
#
# COMPACT_ATOMS: atom_id res chain seq x y z
N MET A 1 -11.87 8.42 -16.72
CA MET A 1 -11.50 8.17 -15.30
C MET A 1 -11.92 9.29 -14.33
N ALA A 2 -12.65 10.33 -14.78
CA ALA A 2 -13.01 11.50 -13.96
C ALA A 2 -14.35 11.39 -13.20
N ALA A 3 -15.11 10.29 -13.34
CA ALA A 3 -16.44 10.13 -12.72
C ALA A 3 -16.50 9.06 -11.60
N ASP A 4 -15.39 8.37 -11.31
CA ASP A 4 -15.36 7.29 -10.31
C ASP A 4 -14.93 7.82 -8.93
N LYS A 5 -15.82 7.68 -7.94
CA LYS A 5 -15.59 8.14 -6.55
C LYS A 5 -14.41 7.42 -5.90
N VAL A 6 -14.18 6.15 -6.24
CA VAL A 6 -13.04 5.38 -5.73
C VAL A 6 -11.74 6.00 -6.24
N GLY A 7 -11.60 6.19 -7.55
CA GLY A 7 -10.44 6.87 -8.13
C GLY A 7 -10.15 8.25 -7.53
N GLN A 8 -11.18 9.07 -7.28
CA GLN A 8 -11.01 10.39 -6.65
C GLN A 8 -10.50 10.28 -5.20
N ASN A 9 -11.03 9.34 -4.42
CA ASN A 9 -10.57 9.11 -3.05
C ASN A 9 -9.12 8.62 -3.05
N LEU A 10 -8.73 7.74 -3.98
CA LEU A 10 -7.35 7.26 -4.06
C LEU A 10 -6.37 8.35 -4.48
N LEU A 11 -6.77 9.24 -5.39
CA LEU A 11 -5.98 10.41 -5.79
C LEU A 11 -5.81 11.44 -4.67
N SER A 12 -6.68 11.42 -3.65
CA SER A 12 -6.53 12.29 -2.48
C SER A 12 -5.39 11.87 -1.54
N ILE A 13 -4.88 10.63 -1.68
CA ILE A 13 -3.79 10.11 -0.86
C ILE A 13 -2.47 10.75 -1.34
N PRO A 14 -1.66 11.34 -0.44
CA PRO A 14 -0.39 11.94 -0.81
C PRO A 14 0.51 10.97 -1.58
N ALA A 15 1.19 11.49 -2.61
CA ALA A 15 2.07 10.76 -3.51
C ALA A 15 1.41 9.65 -4.38
N ILE A 16 0.09 9.45 -4.31
CA ILE A 16 -0.63 8.56 -5.24
C ILE A 16 -1.06 9.35 -6.49
N GLY A 17 -0.54 8.94 -7.65
CA GLY A 17 -0.92 9.48 -8.96
C GLY A 17 -1.92 8.59 -9.70
N ALA A 18 -2.39 9.06 -10.87
CA ALA A 18 -3.43 8.39 -11.67
C ALA A 18 -3.11 6.92 -11.99
N ILE A 19 -1.88 6.60 -12.40
CA ILE A 19 -1.47 5.23 -12.73
C ILE A 19 -1.58 4.30 -11.51
N THR A 20 -1.04 4.74 -10.36
CA THR A 20 -1.11 3.96 -9.11
C THR A 20 -2.55 3.85 -8.62
N ALA A 21 -3.34 4.92 -8.72
CA ALA A 21 -4.75 4.91 -8.36
C ALA A 21 -5.56 3.94 -9.24
N SER A 22 -5.36 3.92 -10.56
CA SER A 22 -6.00 2.96 -11.47
C SER A 22 -5.70 1.52 -11.07
N LEU A 23 -4.41 1.22 -10.85
CA LEU A 23 -3.99 -0.14 -10.54
C LEU A 23 -4.48 -0.57 -9.15
N LEU A 24 -4.42 0.34 -8.17
CA LEU A 24 -4.91 0.06 -6.83
C LEU A 24 -6.43 -0.15 -6.82
N ALA A 25 -7.21 0.65 -7.56
CA ALA A 25 -8.65 0.45 -7.71
C ALA A 25 -8.97 -0.91 -8.35
N SER A 26 -8.20 -1.30 -9.38
CA SER A 26 -8.37 -2.61 -10.04
C SER A 26 -8.04 -3.79 -9.12
N GLU A 27 -7.06 -3.65 -8.23
CA GLU A 27 -6.62 -4.73 -7.34
C GLU A 27 -7.47 -4.82 -6.06
N ILE A 28 -7.97 -3.69 -5.54
CA ILE A 28 -8.79 -3.68 -4.33
C ILE A 28 -10.25 -4.07 -4.59
N GLY A 29 -10.78 -3.76 -5.78
CA GLY A 29 -12.19 -3.95 -6.10
C GLY A 29 -13.09 -3.20 -5.13
N ASP A 30 -14.08 -3.89 -4.54
CA ASP A 30 -14.97 -3.33 -3.52
C ASP A 30 -14.44 -3.50 -2.08
N GLY A 31 -13.24 -4.06 -1.90
CA GLY A 31 -12.56 -4.22 -0.62
C GLY A 31 -13.19 -5.23 0.35
N LYS A 32 -14.41 -5.73 0.08
CA LYS A 32 -15.13 -6.69 0.95
C LYS A 32 -14.39 -8.01 1.21
N PRO A 33 -13.53 -8.52 0.32
CA PRO A 33 -12.74 -9.73 0.61
C PRO A 33 -11.72 -9.57 1.73
N PHE A 34 -11.38 -8.34 2.16
CA PHE A 34 -10.35 -8.08 3.16
C PHE A 34 -10.98 -7.63 4.48
N ALA A 35 -10.69 -8.34 5.57
CA ALA A 35 -11.15 -7.97 6.91
C ALA A 35 -10.41 -6.73 7.46
N SER A 36 -9.18 -6.51 6.99
CA SER A 36 -8.35 -5.38 7.39
C SER A 36 -7.44 -4.90 6.26
N SER A 37 -6.92 -3.68 6.39
CA SER A 37 -5.89 -3.13 5.49
C SER A 37 -4.61 -3.96 5.47
N ARG A 38 -4.29 -4.68 6.56
CA ARG A 38 -3.13 -5.58 6.64
C ARG A 38 -3.31 -6.82 5.77
N ASP A 39 -4.54 -7.33 5.67
CA ASP A 39 -4.85 -8.47 4.80
C ASP A 39 -4.69 -8.09 3.33
N PHE A 40 -5.11 -6.86 2.97
CA PHE A 40 -4.84 -6.31 1.64
C PHE A 40 -3.34 -6.13 1.38
N ALA A 41 -2.59 -5.57 2.34
CA ALA A 41 -1.14 -5.43 2.21
C ALA A 41 -0.44 -6.79 2.02
N ALA A 42 -0.91 -7.84 2.71
CA ALA A 42 -0.41 -9.19 2.55
C ALA A 42 -0.77 -9.79 1.18
N SER A 43 -1.99 -9.56 0.68
CA SER A 43 -2.45 -10.08 -0.61
C SER A 43 -1.65 -9.52 -1.79
N ILE A 44 -1.25 -8.24 -1.73
CA ILE A 44 -0.42 -7.58 -2.75
C ILE A 44 1.10 -7.75 -2.51
N GLY A 45 1.48 -8.48 -1.46
CA GLY A 45 2.87 -8.86 -1.21
C GLY A 45 3.75 -7.76 -0.62
N LEU A 46 3.17 -6.77 0.09
CA LEU A 46 3.92 -5.79 0.90
C LEU A 46 4.43 -6.38 2.22
N VAL A 47 3.83 -7.47 2.68
CA VAL A 47 4.23 -8.15 3.93
C VAL A 47 5.24 -9.27 3.61
N PRO A 48 6.28 -9.46 4.46
CA PRO A 48 7.19 -10.60 4.35
C PRO A 48 6.44 -11.94 4.40
N ARG A 49 6.96 -12.96 3.73
CA ARG A 49 6.37 -14.31 3.83
C ARG A 49 6.61 -14.86 5.23
N GLN A 50 5.56 -15.34 5.89
CA GLN A 50 5.67 -16.03 7.16
C GLN A 50 5.68 -17.56 6.95
N TYR A 51 6.58 -18.26 7.64
CA TYR A 51 6.59 -19.72 7.74
C TYR A 51 6.62 -20.10 9.22
N SER A 52 5.51 -20.64 9.74
CA SER A 52 5.39 -21.04 11.14
C SER A 52 5.22 -22.55 11.26
N THR A 53 6.10 -23.20 12.02
CA THR A 53 6.01 -24.63 12.36
C THR A 53 6.29 -24.83 13.85
N GLY A 54 5.52 -25.71 14.50
CA GLY A 54 5.74 -26.09 15.91
C GLY A 54 5.82 -24.91 16.89
N GLY A 55 5.05 -23.84 16.68
CA GLY A 55 5.06 -22.64 17.53
C GLY A 55 6.21 -21.65 17.27
N LYS A 56 7.12 -21.95 16.33
CA LYS A 56 8.17 -21.01 15.90
C LYS A 56 7.70 -20.28 14.65
N THR A 57 7.73 -18.96 14.69
CA THR A 57 7.40 -18.11 13.55
C THR A 57 8.67 -17.56 12.92
N THR A 58 8.89 -17.92 11.65
CA THR A 58 10.03 -17.43 10.87
C THR A 58 9.53 -16.49 9.78
N LEU A 59 10.00 -15.24 9.79
CA LEU A 59 9.80 -14.31 8.68
C LEU A 59 10.87 -14.59 7.61
N MET A 60 10.41 -14.77 6.38
CA MET A 60 11.22 -14.99 5.19
C MET A 60 11.30 -13.69 4.39
N GLY A 61 11.92 -13.74 3.21
CA GLY A 61 11.94 -12.61 2.29
C GLY A 61 10.55 -12.18 1.80
N ILE A 62 10.55 -11.09 1.02
CA ILE A 62 9.35 -10.56 0.38
C ILE A 62 8.65 -11.63 -0.46
N SER A 63 7.34 -11.77 -0.23
CA SER A 63 6.52 -12.75 -0.94
C SER A 63 6.54 -12.50 -2.45
N LYS A 64 6.52 -13.57 -3.27
CA LYS A 64 6.29 -13.45 -4.73
C LYS A 64 4.80 -13.40 -5.09
N ARG A 65 3.91 -13.50 -4.09
CA ARG A 65 2.45 -13.40 -4.27
C ARG A 65 2.01 -11.94 -4.44
N GLY A 66 0.87 -11.76 -5.09
CA GLY A 66 0.30 -10.45 -5.38
C GLY A 66 0.90 -9.76 -6.60
N ASN A 67 0.37 -8.58 -6.92
CA ASN A 67 0.80 -7.79 -8.06
C ASN A 67 2.15 -7.11 -7.80
N LYS A 68 3.22 -7.61 -8.45
CA LYS A 68 4.59 -7.05 -8.33
C LYS A 68 4.68 -5.59 -8.77
N ASN A 69 3.90 -5.18 -9.76
CA ASN A 69 3.89 -3.80 -10.25
C ASN A 69 3.22 -2.87 -9.24
N LEU A 70 2.08 -3.27 -8.67
CA LEU A 70 1.41 -2.47 -7.64
C LEU A 70 2.31 -2.29 -6.42
N ARG A 71 2.95 -3.36 -5.96
CA ARG A 71 3.93 -3.27 -4.87
C ARG A 71 5.05 -2.29 -5.18
N ARG A 72 5.64 -2.38 -6.37
CA ARG A 72 6.70 -1.44 -6.79
C ARG A 72 6.21 -0.01 -6.75
N LEU A 73 5.02 0.27 -7.30
CA LEU A 73 4.44 1.61 -7.31
C LEU A 73 4.20 2.13 -5.90
N LEU A 74 3.64 1.33 -5.00
CA LEU A 74 3.41 1.75 -3.61
C LEU A 74 4.71 2.06 -2.86
N VAL A 75 5.77 1.29 -3.09
CA VAL A 75 7.10 1.59 -2.54
C VAL A 75 7.66 2.91 -3.11
N GLN A 76 7.47 3.18 -4.40
CA GLN A 76 7.87 4.46 -4.98
C GLN A 76 7.06 5.64 -4.43
N CYS A 77 5.74 5.49 -4.29
CA CYS A 77 4.87 6.50 -3.69
C CYS A 77 5.31 6.83 -2.25
N ALA A 78 5.57 5.80 -1.43
CA ALA A 78 6.10 5.98 -0.07
C ALA A 78 7.44 6.73 -0.07
N ARG A 79 8.36 6.38 -0.98
CA ARG A 79 9.64 7.08 -1.11
C ARG A 79 9.47 8.55 -1.50
N VAL A 80 8.59 8.84 -2.47
CA VAL A 80 8.29 10.22 -2.90
C VAL A 80 7.66 11.02 -1.77
N PHE A 81 6.76 10.41 -0.99
CA PHE A 81 6.17 11.04 0.20
C PHE A 81 7.26 11.41 1.21
N MET A 82 8.15 10.48 1.55
CA MET A 82 9.27 10.72 2.47
C MET A 82 10.23 11.80 1.95
N LEU A 83 10.55 11.82 0.66
CA LEU A 83 11.41 12.85 0.06
C LEU A 83 10.80 14.26 0.09
N ARG A 84 9.48 14.36 0.26
CA ARG A 84 8.76 15.63 0.33
C ARG A 84 8.10 15.84 1.70
N LEU A 85 8.60 15.16 2.74
CA LEU A 85 7.95 15.12 4.05
C LEU A 85 7.76 16.51 4.67
N GLU A 86 8.72 17.41 4.47
CA GLU A 86 8.64 18.81 4.94
C GLU A 86 7.51 19.61 4.25
N ASN A 87 7.19 19.26 3.01
CA ASN A 87 6.15 19.91 2.22
C ASN A 87 4.77 19.26 2.38
N ASN A 88 4.66 18.18 3.17
CA ASN A 88 3.41 17.49 3.42
C ASN A 88 2.95 17.76 4.86
N PRO A 89 1.90 18.56 5.07
CA PRO A 89 1.33 18.75 6.40
C PRO A 89 0.36 17.61 6.78
N GLY A 90 0.18 17.41 8.08
CA GLY A 90 -0.91 16.59 8.65
C GLY A 90 -0.46 15.27 9.28
N ARG A 91 -1.43 14.58 9.87
CA ARG A 91 -1.21 13.42 10.76
C ARG A 91 -0.35 12.31 10.17
N LEU A 92 -0.45 12.05 8.86
CA LEU A 92 0.39 11.05 8.21
C LEU A 92 1.86 11.47 8.17
N ALA A 93 2.15 12.74 7.92
CA ALA A 93 3.50 13.26 7.92
C ALA A 93 4.08 13.30 9.34
N ASP A 94 3.27 13.70 10.32
CA ASP A 94 3.68 13.70 11.73
C ASP A 94 4.03 12.29 12.21
N TRP A 95 3.18 11.30 11.89
CA TRP A 95 3.46 9.90 12.19
C TRP A 95 4.75 9.39 11.52
N VAL A 96 5.06 9.80 10.29
CA VAL A 96 6.31 9.40 9.62
C VAL A 96 7.54 10.06 10.25
N LYS A 97 7.42 11.29 10.81
CA LYS A 97 8.51 11.95 11.54
C LYS A 97 8.81 11.30 12.89
N GLU A 98 7.82 10.63 13.47
CA GLU A 98 7.92 9.92 14.75
C GLU A 98 8.42 8.46 14.60
N LEU A 99 8.52 7.95 13.37
CA LEU A 99 8.88 6.57 13.06
C LEU A 99 10.40 6.31 13.20
#